data_AF-A0A8H7U8P4-F1
#
_entry.id   AF-A0A8H7U8P4-F1
#
_cell.length_a   1.000
_cell.length_b   1.000
_cell.length_c   1.000
_cell.angle_alpha   90.00
_cell.angle_beta   90.00
_cell.angle_gamma   90.00
#
_symmetry.space_group_name_H-M   'P 1'
#
loop_
_entity.id
_entity.type
_entity.pdbx_description
1 polymer ?
#
loop_
_entity_poly.entity_id
_entity_poly.type
_entity_poly.pdbx_seq_one_letter_code
_entity_poly.pdbx_strand_id
1 'polypeptide(L)'
;MFSKETCPFCMRAKDLLDDLDVPYKAYEFRFDREDRVVENHEVRRRLIELTKQSTVPNIFVNGKHLGGSSDLIDAHESGKLQKMLETKNPNWVDPSTVKSIPAGWSDADGKE
;
A
#
# COMPACT_ATOMS: atom_id res chain seq x y z
N MET A 1 -0.72 1.04 -0.76
CA MET A 1 0.35 0.17 -0.24
C MET A 1 0.27 -1.19 -0.88
N PHE A 2 1.40 -1.85 -1.09
CA PHE A 2 1.43 -3.28 -1.38
C PHE A 2 1.57 -4.06 -0.08
N SER A 3 0.76 -5.10 0.07
CA SER A 3 0.46 -5.71 1.36
C SER A 3 0.33 -7.24 1.25
N LYS A 4 0.18 -7.88 2.41
CA LYS A 4 -0.19 -9.30 2.56
C LYS A 4 -1.12 -9.40 3.76
N GLU A 5 -2.30 -9.97 3.57
CA GLU A 5 -3.34 -10.08 4.60
C GLU A 5 -2.82 -10.67 5.93
N THR A 6 -2.02 -11.73 5.86
CA THR A 6 -1.51 -12.43 7.06
C THR A 6 -0.20 -11.84 7.60
N CYS A 7 0.28 -10.71 7.07
CA CYS A 7 1.54 -10.11 7.50
C CYS A 7 1.33 -9.17 8.69
N PRO A 8 1.98 -9.40 9.84
CA PRO A 8 1.80 -8.56 11.03
C PRO A 8 2.28 -7.12 10.83
N PHE A 9 3.32 -6.90 10.02
CA PHE A 9 3.79 -5.55 9.70
C PHE A 9 2.82 -4.81 8.78
N CYS A 10 2.11 -5.53 7.92
CA CYS A 10 1.07 -4.96 7.07
C CYS A 10 -0.14 -4.54 7.91
N MET A 11 -0.59 -5.40 8.82
CA MET A 11 -1.69 -5.09 9.74
C MET A 11 -1.36 -3.85 10.58
N ARG A 12 -0.17 -3.80 11.21
CA ARG A 12 0.26 -2.62 11.99
C ARG A 12 0.26 -1.33 11.16
N ALA A 13 0.72 -1.39 9.91
CA ALA A 13 0.74 -0.21 9.04
C ALA A 13 -0.69 0.25 8.65
N LYS A 14 -1.63 -0.69 8.48
CA LYS A 14 -3.04 -0.39 8.25
C LYS A 14 -3.69 0.22 9.48
N ASP A 15 -3.51 -0.41 10.63
CA ASP A 15 -4.05 0.06 11.92
C ASP A 15 -3.61 1.50 12.19
N LEU A 16 -2.33 1.84 11.98
CA LEU A 16 -1.84 3.20 12.13
C LEU A 16 -2.52 4.19 11.16
N LEU A 17 -2.76 3.81 9.91
CA LEU A 17 -3.44 4.70 8.96
C LEU A 17 -4.92 4.85 9.30
N ASP A 18 -5.57 3.77 9.76
CA ASP A 18 -6.95 3.77 10.23
C ASP A 18 -7.12 4.65 11.47
N ASP A 19 -6.21 4.54 12.46
CA ASP A 19 -6.18 5.39 13.66
C ASP A 19 -6.00 6.88 13.34
N LEU A 20 -5.32 7.18 12.23
CA LEU A 20 -5.10 8.55 11.74
C LEU A 20 -6.20 9.05 10.78
N ASP A 21 -7.22 8.23 10.51
CA ASP A 21 -8.26 8.49 9.51
C ASP A 21 -7.69 8.85 8.12
N VAL A 22 -6.57 8.20 7.76
CA VAL A 22 -5.90 8.39 6.48
C VAL A 22 -6.38 7.31 5.51
N PRO A 23 -7.17 7.66 4.48
CA PRO A 23 -7.65 6.66 3.54
C PRO A 23 -6.49 6.08 2.72
N TYR A 24 -6.49 4.77 2.54
CA TYR A 24 -5.48 4.07 1.74
C TYR A 24 -6.10 3.00 0.84
N LYS A 25 -5.37 2.66 -0.23
CA LYS A 25 -5.63 1.47 -1.04
C LYS A 25 -4.57 0.42 -0.75
N ALA A 26 -4.97 -0.78 -0.35
CA ALA A 26 -4.08 -1.92 -0.21
C ALA A 26 -4.18 -2.81 -1.45
N TYR A 27 -3.03 -3.24 -1.96
CA TYR A 27 -2.93 -4.28 -2.99
C TYR A 27 -2.35 -5.52 -2.34
N GLU A 28 -3.20 -6.53 -2.14
CA GLU A 28 -2.84 -7.77 -1.44
C GLU A 28 -2.14 -8.73 -2.39
N PHE A 29 -0.90 -9.08 -2.07
CA PHE A 29 -0.21 -10.17 -2.76
C PHE A 29 -0.61 -11.51 -2.13
N ARG A 30 -0.92 -12.48 -2.99
CA ARG A 30 -1.02 -13.89 -2.58
C ARG A 30 0.36 -14.51 -2.54
N PHE A 31 0.66 -15.25 -1.48
CA PHE A 31 1.92 -15.95 -1.30
C PHE A 31 1.68 -17.46 -1.13
N ASP A 32 2.59 -18.29 -1.63
CA ASP A 32 2.63 -19.72 -1.35
C ASP A 32 3.19 -20.01 0.06
N ARG A 33 3.29 -21.30 0.38
CA ARG A 33 3.81 -21.78 1.67
C ARG A 33 5.30 -21.47 1.87
N GLU A 34 6.03 -21.15 0.79
CA GLU A 34 7.43 -20.78 0.82
C GLU A 34 7.63 -19.25 0.74
N ASP A 35 6.58 -18.47 1.04
CA ASP A 35 6.59 -16.99 1.01
C ASP A 35 7.01 -16.42 -0.35
N ARG A 36 6.70 -17.11 -1.44
CA ARG A 36 6.83 -16.59 -2.79
C ARG A 36 5.48 -16.07 -3.26
N VAL A 37 5.49 -14.89 -3.86
CA VAL A 37 4.30 -14.34 -4.50
C VAL A 37 3.87 -15.29 -5.64
N VAL A 38 2.58 -15.66 -5.69
CA VAL A 38 2.04 -16.62 -6.68
C VAL A 38 1.36 -15.95 -7.88
N GLU A 39 1.08 -14.65 -7.78
CA GLU A 39 0.39 -13.86 -8.80
C GLU A 39 1.05 -12.49 -8.95
N ASN A 40 0.86 -11.80 -10.08
CA ASN A 40 1.34 -10.42 -10.24
C ASN A 40 2.87 -10.27 -10.08
N HIS A 41 3.63 -11.29 -10.50
CA HIS A 41 5.09 -11.31 -10.47
C HIS A 41 5.72 -10.09 -11.15
N GLU A 42 5.14 -9.61 -12.25
CA GLU A 42 5.62 -8.43 -12.94
C GLU A 42 5.49 -7.17 -12.07
N VAL A 43 4.35 -7.01 -11.39
CA VAL A 43 4.13 -5.90 -10.44
C VAL A 43 5.18 -5.95 -9.33
N ARG A 44 5.41 -7.13 -8.74
CA ARG A 44 6.45 -7.30 -7.70
C ARG A 44 7.85 -6.98 -8.22
N ARG A 45 8.21 -7.45 -9.42
CA ARG A 45 9.50 -7.16 -10.06
C ARG A 45 9.69 -5.66 -10.25
N ARG A 46 8.68 -4.97 -10.80
CA ARG A 46 8.71 -3.51 -10.99
C ARG A 46 8.81 -2.76 -9.67
N LEU A 47 8.13 -3.22 -8.62
CA LEU A 47 8.27 -2.63 -7.30
C LEU A 47 9.69 -2.72 -6.77
N ILE A 48 10.32 -3.89 -6.87
CA ILE A 48 11.72 -4.07 -6.46
C ILE A 48 12.64 -3.16 -7.29
N GLU A 49 12.43 -3.05 -8.60
CA GLU A 49 13.23 -2.17 -9.45
C GLU A 49 13.12 -0.70 -9.04
N LEU A 50 11.90 -0.23 -8.77
CA LEU A 50 11.56 1.15 -8.40
C LEU A 50 12.00 1.52 -6.98
N THR A 51 11.80 0.62 -6.02
CA THR A 51 11.94 0.91 -4.58
C THR A 51 13.18 0.30 -3.95
N LYS A 52 13.79 -0.68 -4.62
CA LYS A 52 14.83 -1.57 -4.06
C LYS A 52 14.35 -2.40 -2.85
N GLN A 53 13.04 -2.44 -2.58
CA GLN A 53 12.44 -3.18 -1.48
C GLN A 53 11.69 -4.41 -2.00
N SER A 54 12.01 -5.58 -1.44
CA SER A 54 11.41 -6.88 -1.81
C SER A 54 10.36 -7.38 -0.81
N THR A 55 10.20 -6.68 0.31
CA THR A 55 9.33 -7.01 1.43
C THR A 55 8.06 -6.18 1.43
N VAL A 56 7.01 -6.74 2.02
CA VAL A 56 5.77 -6.03 2.37
C VAL A 56 5.77 -5.67 3.87
N PRO A 57 5.10 -4.58 4.29
CA PRO A 57 4.40 -3.62 3.44
C PRO A 57 5.38 -2.77 2.62
N ASN A 58 4.99 -2.40 1.40
CA ASN A 58 5.71 -1.42 0.57
C ASN A 58 4.77 -0.23 0.32
N ILE A 59 5.08 0.89 0.95
CA ILE A 59 4.15 2.00 1.18
C ILE A 59 4.55 3.19 0.31
N PHE A 60 3.55 3.78 -0.33
CA PHE A 60 3.68 4.98 -1.14
C PHE A 60 2.67 6.02 -0.66
N VAL A 61 3.11 7.28 -0.58
CA VAL A 61 2.26 8.43 -0.26
C VAL A 61 2.42 9.44 -1.38
N ASN A 62 1.32 9.82 -2.03
CA ASN A 62 1.32 10.75 -3.17
C ASN A 62 2.34 10.39 -4.26
N GLY A 63 2.43 9.10 -4.60
CA GLY A 63 3.34 8.56 -5.62
C GLY A 63 4.81 8.47 -5.19
N LYS A 64 5.17 8.93 -3.99
CA LYS A 64 6.53 8.81 -3.44
C LYS A 64 6.63 7.58 -2.55
N HIS A 65 7.66 6.78 -2.77
CA HIS A 65 7.97 5.63 -1.93
C HIS A 65 8.37 6.10 -0.53
N LEU A 66 7.68 5.57 0.49
CA LEU A 66 7.94 5.85 1.90
C LEU A 66 8.83 4.77 2.53
N GLY A 67 8.57 3.49 2.23
CA GLY A 67 9.26 2.34 2.82
C GLY A 67 8.29 1.30 3.38
N GLY A 68 8.66 0.69 4.50
CA GLY A 68 7.88 -0.32 5.21
C GLY A 68 7.11 0.21 6.42
N SER A 69 6.71 -0.71 7.30
CA SER A 69 5.92 -0.39 8.51
C SER A 69 6.69 0.52 9.47
N SER A 70 7.99 0.25 9.70
CA SER A 70 8.82 1.10 10.55
C SER A 70 8.97 2.51 9.96
N ASP A 71 9.23 2.62 8.66
CA ASP A 71 9.36 3.92 7.99
C ASP A 71 8.07 4.76 8.07
N LEU A 72 6.90 4.10 8.07
CA LEU A 72 5.61 4.77 8.27
C LEU A 72 5.48 5.31 9.69
N ILE A 73 5.82 4.51 10.70
CA ILE A 73 5.78 4.91 12.12
C ILE A 73 6.73 6.08 12.34
N ASP A 74 7.99 5.95 11.90
CA ASP A 74 9.00 7.00 12.02
C ASP A 74 8.56 8.29 11.30
N ALA A 75 7.91 8.17 10.15
CA ALA A 75 7.38 9.32 9.42
C ALA A 75 6.20 9.98 10.15
N HIS A 76 5.34 9.21 10.81
CA HIS A 76 4.26 9.74 11.63
C HIS A 76 4.81 10.49 12.84
N GLU A 77 5.71 9.87 13.60
CA GLU A 77 6.30 10.44 14.82
C GLU A 77 7.11 11.71 14.53
N SER A 78 7.82 11.75 13.40
CA SER A 78 8.61 12.93 12.99
C SER A 78 7.79 14.05 12.34
N GLY A 79 6.48 13.87 12.14
CA GLY A 79 5.64 14.82 11.41
C GLY A 79 5.88 14.83 9.88
N LYS A 80 6.72 13.94 9.37
CA LYS A 80 7.01 13.81 7.93
C LYS A 80 5.81 13.30 7.15
N LEU A 81 5.03 12.38 7.72
CA LEU A 81 3.87 11.79 7.07
C LEU A 81 2.82 12.86 6.74
N GLN A 82 2.52 13.75 7.69
CA GLN A 82 1.56 14.85 7.52
C GLN A 82 1.99 15.78 6.37
N LYS A 83 3.28 16.16 6.33
CA LYS A 83 3.84 16.95 5.22
C LYS A 83 3.73 16.23 3.87
N MET A 84 3.89 14.90 3.85
CA MET A 84 3.72 14.13 2.62
C MET A 84 2.26 14.08 2.17
N LEU A 85 1.30 14.02 3.11
CA LEU A 85 -0.14 14.00 2.82
C LEU A 85 -0.66 15.33 2.30
N GLU A 86 -0.13 16.46 2.77
CA GLU A 86 -0.49 17.82 2.28
C GLU A 86 -0.18 18.04 0.79
N THR A 87 0.75 17.24 0.23
CA THR A 87 1.08 17.32 -1.19
C THR A 87 -0.10 16.84 -2.04
N LYS A 88 -0.84 17.75 -2.68
CA LYS A 88 -1.94 17.37 -3.56
C LYS A 88 -1.43 16.59 -4.76
N ASN A 89 -1.76 15.30 -4.84
CA ASN A 89 -1.65 14.53 -6.06
C ASN A 89 -2.98 14.63 -6.84
N PRO A 90 -3.03 15.31 -8.01
CA PRO A 90 -4.26 15.49 -8.77
C PRO A 90 -4.85 14.18 -9.31
N ASN A 91 -4.07 13.08 -9.30
CA ASN A 91 -4.50 11.76 -9.74
C ASN A 91 -4.91 10.84 -8.58
N TRP A 92 -4.84 11.30 -7.31
CA TRP A 92 -5.36 10.55 -6.19
C TRP A 92 -6.89 10.63 -6.16
N VAL A 93 -7.53 9.47 -6.07
CA VAL A 93 -8.96 9.34 -5.86
C VAL A 93 -9.15 8.77 -4.47
N ASP A 94 -9.90 9.48 -3.62
CA ASP A 94 -10.22 9.02 -2.27
C ASP A 94 -11.05 7.72 -2.35
N PRO A 95 -10.52 6.57 -1.90
CA PRO A 95 -11.22 5.29 -1.93
C PRO A 95 -12.59 5.32 -1.25
N SER A 96 -12.78 6.16 -0.23
CA SER A 96 -14.07 6.30 0.47
C SER A 96 -15.15 7.00 -0.37
N THR A 97 -14.73 7.77 -1.37
CA THR A 97 -15.63 8.51 -2.28
C THR A 97 -16.02 7.71 -3.51
N VAL A 98 -15.31 6.62 -3.80
CA VAL A 98 -15.56 5.75 -4.95
C VAL A 98 -16.71 4.80 -4.62
N LYS A 99 -17.94 5.16 -5.05
CA LYS A 99 -19.14 4.31 -4.91
C LYS A 99 -19.09 3.03 -5.75
N SER A 100 -18.28 3.02 -6.80
CA SER A 100 -18.09 1.89 -7.72
C SER A 100 -16.76 2.08 -8.45
N ILE A 101 -15.99 1.01 -8.59
CA ILE A 101 -14.67 1.05 -9.22
C ILE A 101 -14.82 1.46 -10.70
N PRO A 102 -14.05 2.45 -11.20
CA PRO A 102 -14.10 2.84 -12.60
C PRO A 102 -13.76 1.66 -13.51
N ALA A 103 -14.59 1.43 -14.53
CA ALA A 103 -14.33 0.42 -15.56
C ALA A 103 -12.94 0.64 -16.17
N GLY A 104 -12.00 -0.26 -15.87
CA GLY A 104 -10.58 -0.14 -16.23
C GLY A 104 -9.62 -0.45 -15.08
N TRP A 105 -10.11 -0.46 -13.84
CA TRP A 105 -9.41 -1.02 -12.69
C TRP A 105 -10.10 -2.32 -12.32
N SER A 106 -9.64 -3.45 -12.85
CA SER A 106 -10.20 -4.76 -12.48
C SER A 106 -9.78 -5.09 -11.05
N ASP A 107 -10.75 -5.37 -10.19
CA ASP A 107 -10.50 -6.08 -8.95
C ASP A 107 -9.83 -7.41 -9.30
N ALA A 108 -8.63 -7.63 -8.77
CA ALA A 108 -8.00 -8.94 -8.79
C ALA A 108 -8.52 -9.83 -7.64
N ASP A 109 -9.70 -9.52 -7.10
CA ASP A 109 -10.36 -10.32 -6.09
C ASP A 109 -11.62 -10.91 -6.71
N GLY A 110 -11.43 -12.04 -7.39
CA GLY A 110 -12.49 -12.97 -7.73
C GLY A 110 -13.17 -13.48 -6.46
N LYS A 111 -14.18 -12.75 -6.00
CA LYS A 111 -15.26 -13.31 -5.20
C LYS A 111 -16.54 -13.19 -6.02
N GLU A 112 -17.08 -14.36 -6.34
CA GLU A 112 -18.40 -14.56 -6.94
C GLU A 112 -19.51 -13.80 -6.19
#